data_AF-X1LXY4-F1
#
_entry.id   AF-X1LXY4-F1
#
_cell.length_a   1.000
_cell.length_b   1.000
_cell.length_c   1.000
_cell.angle_alpha   90.00
_cell.angle_beta   90.00
_cell.angle_gamma   90.00
#
_symmetry.space_group_name_H-M   'P 1'
#
loop_
_entity.id
_entity.type
_entity.pdbx_description
1 polymer ?
#
loop_
_entity_poly.entity_id
_entity_poly.type
_entity_poly.pdbx_seq_one_letter_code
_entity_poly.pdbx_strand_id
1 'polypeptide(L)'
;MGSKTYYDVKGSAEYAGVSRRTIYVWINKGVRAVDGVRIWLPVRIVDGVTQINEIDLDNYLDALGYESDEDESNEDDSAEG
;
A
#
# COMPACT_ATOMS: atom_id res chain seq x y z
N MET A 1 16.67 15.12 7.61
CA MET A 1 15.20 15.22 7.60
C MET A 1 14.71 14.36 6.46
N GLY A 2 13.95 13.29 6.72
CA GLY A 2 13.34 12.51 5.64
C GLY A 2 12.22 13.32 4.98
N SER A 3 12.17 13.32 3.66
CA SER A 3 11.02 13.81 2.89
C SER A 3 9.86 12.84 3.06
N LYS A 4 8.65 13.34 3.34
CA LYS A 4 7.44 12.51 3.29
C LYS A 4 6.88 12.52 1.87
N THR A 5 6.90 11.37 1.20
CA THR A 5 6.26 11.20 -0.11
C THR A 5 4.74 11.16 0.05
N TYR A 6 4.03 11.77 -0.89
CA TYR A 6 2.56 11.70 -0.96
C TYR A 6 2.13 11.45 -2.39
N TYR A 7 1.25 10.48 -2.57
CA TYR A 7 0.65 10.14 -3.84
C TYR A 7 -0.80 10.63 -3.92
N ASP A 8 -1.30 10.90 -5.12
CA ASP A 8 -2.74 10.98 -5.35
C ASP A 8 -3.33 9.58 -5.54
N VAL A 9 -4.66 9.49 -5.72
CA VAL A 9 -5.36 8.21 -5.93
C VAL A 9 -4.87 7.46 -7.18
N LYS A 10 -4.28 8.14 -8.16
CA LYS A 10 -3.65 7.48 -9.32
C LYS A 10 -2.30 6.88 -8.91
N GLY A 11 -1.42 7.68 -8.31
CA GLY A 11 -0.09 7.25 -7.88
C GLY A 11 -0.16 6.09 -6.89
N SER A 12 -1.05 6.13 -5.90
CA SER A 12 -1.24 5.01 -4.96
C SER A 12 -1.78 3.75 -5.62
N ALA A 13 -2.58 3.87 -6.68
CA ALA A 13 -3.07 2.71 -7.43
C ALA A 13 -1.94 2.07 -8.26
N GLU A 14 -1.09 2.91 -8.86
CA GLU A 14 0.10 2.48 -9.61
C GLU A 14 1.17 1.87 -8.69
N TYR A 15 1.41 2.47 -7.52
CA TYR A 15 2.30 1.97 -6.47
C TYR A 15 1.86 0.59 -5.95
N ALA A 16 0.59 0.46 -5.56
CA ALA A 16 0.06 -0.78 -4.99
C ALA A 16 -0.34 -1.85 -6.03
N GLY A 17 -0.08 -1.65 -7.33
CA GLY A 17 -0.45 -2.59 -8.39
C GLY A 17 -1.97 -2.82 -8.57
N VAL A 18 -2.83 -1.91 -8.09
CA VAL A 18 -4.30 -2.08 -8.08
C VAL A 18 -5.05 -1.05 -8.92
N SER A 19 -6.36 -1.22 -9.07
CA SER A 19 -7.20 -0.21 -9.70
C SER A 19 -7.46 0.99 -8.79
N ARG A 20 -7.62 2.20 -9.34
CA ARG A 20 -8.08 3.39 -8.59
C ARG A 20 -9.40 3.16 -7.84
N ARG A 21 -10.27 2.29 -8.37
CA ARG A 21 -11.52 1.89 -7.72
C ARG A 21 -11.26 1.10 -6.43
N THR A 22 -10.19 0.30 -6.39
CA THR A 22 -9.73 -0.41 -5.19
C THR A 22 -9.32 0.60 -4.11
N ILE A 23 -8.48 1.59 -4.47
CA ILE A 23 -8.10 2.68 -3.55
C ILE A 23 -9.34 3.41 -3.00
N TYR A 24 -10.31 3.78 -3.83
CA TYR A 24 -11.56 4.39 -3.35
C TYR A 24 -12.38 3.48 -2.42
N VAL A 25 -12.30 2.15 -2.56
CA VAL A 25 -12.95 1.21 -1.62
C VAL A 25 -12.22 1.18 -0.29
N TRP A 26 -10.88 1.12 -0.30
CA TRP A 26 -10.04 1.15 0.90
C TRP A 26 -10.27 2.43 1.73
N ILE A 27 -10.38 3.58 1.07
CA ILE A 27 -10.65 4.88 1.71
C ILE A 27 -12.08 4.94 2.28
N ASN A 28 -13.10 4.64 1.46
CA ASN A 28 -14.50 4.97 1.82
C ASN A 28 -15.27 3.84 2.52
N LYS A 29 -14.84 2.59 2.37
CA LYS A 29 -15.57 1.40 2.89
C LYS A 29 -14.73 0.55 3.84
N GLY A 30 -13.41 0.59 3.66
CA GLY A 30 -12.47 -0.30 4.32
C GLY A 30 -12.60 -1.74 3.81
N VAL A 31 -11.59 -2.55 4.11
CA VAL A 31 -11.57 -3.99 3.86
C VAL A 31 -11.09 -4.72 5.11
N ARG A 32 -11.22 -6.06 5.15
CA ARG A 32 -10.67 -6.84 6.26
C ARG A 32 -9.19 -7.08 6.02
N ALA A 33 -8.39 -6.81 7.06
CA ALA A 33 -7.00 -7.22 7.19
C ALA A 33 -6.87 -8.73 7.44
N VAL A 34 -5.65 -9.23 7.42
CA VAL A 34 -5.32 -10.65 7.67
C VAL A 34 -5.75 -11.14 9.07
N ASP A 35 -5.80 -10.25 10.05
CA ASP A 35 -6.30 -10.51 11.42
C ASP A 35 -7.84 -10.55 11.52
N GLY A 36 -8.54 -10.26 10.41
CA GLY A 36 -10.00 -10.19 10.32
C GLY A 36 -10.62 -8.85 10.74
N VAL A 37 -9.84 -7.90 11.26
CA VAL A 37 -10.29 -6.54 11.61
C VAL A 37 -10.54 -5.74 10.33
N ARG A 38 -11.55 -4.86 10.33
CA ARG A 38 -11.74 -3.93 9.21
C ARG A 38 -10.84 -2.71 9.38
N ILE A 39 -10.03 -2.42 8.37
CA ILE A 39 -9.15 -1.26 8.29
C ILE A 39 -9.51 -0.37 7.09
N TRP A 40 -9.17 0.92 7.19
CA TRP A 40 -9.39 1.94 6.16
C TRP A 40 -8.05 2.61 5.83
N LEU A 41 -7.82 2.91 4.55
CA LEU A 41 -6.58 3.57 4.13
C LEU A 41 -6.58 5.04 4.61
N PRO A 42 -5.57 5.48 5.38
CA PRO A 42 -5.47 6.87 5.82
C PRO A 42 -5.28 7.82 4.65
N VAL A 43 -6.01 8.94 4.65
CA VAL A 43 -5.88 10.00 3.64
C VAL A 43 -5.95 11.38 4.27
N ARG A 44 -5.31 12.34 3.61
CA ARG A 44 -5.55 13.77 3.83
C ARG A 44 -6.12 14.41 2.57
N ILE A 45 -6.88 15.48 2.74
CA ILE A 45 -7.33 16.33 1.63
C ILE A 45 -6.56 17.64 1.71
N VAL A 46 -5.85 18.01 0.65
CA VAL A 46 -5.11 19.28 0.53
C VAL A 46 -5.55 19.94 -0.77
N ASP A 47 -6.05 21.17 -0.71
CA ASP A 47 -6.57 21.93 -1.86
C ASP A 47 -7.60 21.15 -2.72
N GLY A 48 -8.41 20.31 -2.07
CA GLY A 48 -9.40 19.44 -2.70
C GLY A 48 -8.83 18.14 -3.30
N VAL A 49 -7.51 17.95 -3.29
CA VAL A 49 -6.84 16.74 -3.78
C VAL A 49 -6.68 15.73 -2.64
N THR A 50 -7.13 14.49 -2.86
CA THR A 50 -6.82 13.36 -1.97
C THR A 50 -5.35 13.01 -2.07
N GLN A 51 -4.67 13.01 -0.93
CA GLN A 51 -3.27 12.60 -0.81
C GLN A 51 -3.14 11.47 0.21
N ILE A 52 -2.42 10.43 -0.18
CA ILE A 52 -2.07 9.25 0.61
C ILE A 52 -0.57 9.34 0.89
N ASN A 53 -0.14 9.13 2.13
CA ASN A 53 1.29 9.03 2.44
C ASN A 53 1.79 7.64 2.04
N GLU A 54 3.00 7.57 1.47
CA GLU A 54 3.68 6.31 1.11
C GLU A 54 3.71 5.34 2.31
N ILE A 55 4.30 5.74 3.43
CA ILE A 55 4.36 4.92 4.64
C ILE A 55 2.98 4.47 5.14
N ASP A 56 1.94 5.31 5.05
CA ASP A 56 0.57 4.92 5.44
C ASP A 56 -0.06 3.91 4.47
N LEU A 57 0.38 3.89 3.20
CA LEU A 57 -0.02 2.92 2.18
C LEU A 57 0.72 1.60 2.39
N ASP A 58 2.02 1.63 2.65
CA ASP A 58 2.87 0.43 2.83
C ASP A 58 2.37 -0.40 4.03
N ASN A 59 2.25 0.24 5.21
CA ASN A 59 1.68 -0.40 6.40
C ASN A 59 0.24 -0.91 6.19
N TYR A 60 -0.51 -0.31 5.25
CA TYR A 60 -1.85 -0.76 4.89
C TYR A 60 -1.80 -2.00 3.99
N LEU A 61 -0.88 -2.06 3.03
CA LEU A 61 -0.62 -3.22 2.16
C LEU A 61 -0.14 -4.42 2.98
N ASP A 62 0.81 -4.21 3.89
CA ASP A 62 1.29 -5.22 4.85
C ASP A 62 0.13 -5.82 5.65
N ALA A 63 -0.76 -4.97 6.19
CA ALA A 63 -1.92 -5.41 6.95
C ALA A 63 -2.97 -6.16 6.11
N LEU A 64 -2.96 -6.00 4.79
CA LEU A 64 -3.76 -6.79 3.85
C LEU A 64 -3.05 -8.07 3.37
N GLY A 65 -1.76 -8.26 3.69
CA GLY A 65 -0.95 -9.35 3.17
C GLY A 65 -0.64 -9.21 1.68
N TYR A 66 -0.47 -7.98 1.18
CA TYR A 66 0.19 -7.75 -0.10
C TYR A 66 1.69 -7.88 0.13
N GLU A 67 2.32 -8.85 -0.53
CA GLU A 67 3.77 -8.93 -0.60
C GLU A 67 4.25 -7.90 -1.63
N SER A 68 5.24 -7.09 -1.26
CA SER A 68 5.96 -6.25 -2.21
C SER A 68 6.89 -7.16 -3.02
N ASP A 69 6.85 -7.07 -4.35
CA ASP A 69 7.71 -7.85 -5.26
C ASP A 69 9.24 -7.56 -5.10
N GLU A 70 9.63 -6.75 -4.10
CA GLU A 70 11.03 -6.44 -3.78
C GLU A 70 11.75 -7.58 -3.01
N ASP A 71 11.02 -8.55 -2.45
CA ASP A 71 11.58 -9.68 -1.68
C ASP A 71 11.81 -10.99 -2.48
N GLU A 72 11.52 -11.07 -3.79
CA GLU A 72 11.89 -12.23 -4.65
C GLU A 72 13.38 -12.23 -5.10
N SER A 73 14.33 -11.78 -4.26
CA SER A 73 15.75 -11.72 -4.66
C SER A 73 16.80 -12.14 -3.62
N ASN A 74 16.44 -12.90 -2.58
CA ASN A 74 17.39 -13.65 -1.75
C ASN A 74 16.81 -15.03 -1.34
N GLU A 75 17.70 -16.01 -1.13
CA GLU A 75 17.43 -17.45 -0.89
C GLU A 75 16.99 -18.24 -2.16
N ASP A 76 17.53 -19.42 -2.51
CA ASP A 76 18.73 -20.17 -2.08
C ASP A 76 19.12 -21.12 -3.25
N ASP A 77 20.17 -21.95 -3.31
CA ASP A 77 21.20 -22.45 -2.38
C ASP A 77 22.51 -22.71 -3.18
N SER A 78 23.65 -22.86 -2.49
CA SER A 78 24.91 -23.33 -3.09
C SER A 78 24.95 -24.86 -3.20
N ALA A 79 24.87 -25.39 -4.43
CA ALA A 79 25.09 -26.81 -4.68
C ALA A 79 26.47 -27.07 -5.35
N GLU A 80 27.49 -27.38 -4.55
CA GLU A 80 28.69 -28.07 -5.04
C GLU A 80 28.33 -29.50 -5.48
N GLY A 81 28.88 -29.95 -6.61
CA GLY A 81 28.72 -31.31 -7.16
C GLY A 81 29.82 -31.67 -8.16
#